data_AF-A0A9W9V5S5-F1
#
_entry.id   AF-A0A9W9V5S5-F1
#
_cell.length_a   1.000
_cell.length_b   1.000
_cell.length_c   1.000
_cell.angle_alpha   90.00
_cell.angle_beta   90.00
_cell.angle_gamma   90.00
#
_symmetry.space_group_name_H-M   'P 1'
#
loop_
_entity.id
_entity.type
_entity.pdbx_description
1 polymer ?
#
loop_
_entity_poly.entity_id
_entity_poly.type
_entity_poly.pdbx_seq_one_letter_code
_entity_poly.pdbx_strand_id
1 'polypeptide(L)'
;MPRTKPLRPLSEIIASKLQFAVDVLKNAPSMMVLETQLPWCHSQLYKKYMPRAMQDAYSCCSLYMSRNETNTPVIMSLLDARTDDLLSTPQPTTLIELLARAHALLLYQIMRLFAGDVRSHATANALFGTLESTVIDLYGNLYFPSPSESKELLPLSMDPIIEFWEWWIVQESARRTILLTFFFIQIYKVLQGNPSVHCDGKLGITSHSWYLSAQLWNAQSAFDFAVAWAEKDHFVVRDLDFTAALENAQPDDVDLFGRMLMVTLLGIDGAKAWFYSKGAIM
;
A
#
# COMPACT_ATOMS: atom_id res chain seq x y z
N MET A 1 35.92 -19.70 11.72
CA MET A 1 35.59 -18.87 10.54
C MET A 1 34.09 -18.87 10.35
N PRO A 2 33.41 -17.71 10.34
CA PRO A 2 31.99 -17.67 9.98
C PRO A 2 31.91 -17.95 8.47
N ARG A 3 31.19 -19.01 8.08
CA ARG A 3 30.83 -19.24 6.68
C ARG A 3 29.91 -18.11 6.26
N THR A 4 30.43 -17.17 5.48
CA THR A 4 29.62 -16.23 4.70
C THR A 4 28.69 -17.07 3.81
N LYS A 5 27.37 -17.00 4.07
CA LYS A 5 26.39 -17.61 3.17
C LYS A 5 26.61 -17.03 1.76
N PRO A 6 26.62 -17.85 0.70
CA PRO A 6 26.71 -17.33 -0.65
C PRO A 6 25.56 -16.35 -0.90
N LEU A 7 25.87 -15.21 -1.53
CA LEU A 7 24.87 -14.24 -1.96
C LEU A 7 23.90 -14.94 -2.92
N ARG A 8 22.61 -14.98 -2.57
CA ARG A 8 21.58 -15.54 -3.45
C ARG A 8 21.48 -14.67 -4.72
N PRO A 9 21.35 -15.27 -5.90
CA PRO A 9 21.01 -14.55 -7.13
C PRO A 9 19.80 -13.64 -6.94
N LEU A 10 19.81 -12.46 -7.56
CA LEU A 10 18.72 -11.49 -7.48
C LEU A 10 17.37 -12.09 -7.89
N SER A 11 17.38 -12.98 -8.90
CA SER A 11 16.21 -13.73 -9.36
C SER A 11 15.59 -14.61 -8.26
N GLU A 12 16.41 -15.27 -7.43
CA GLU A 12 15.93 -16.08 -6.31
C GLU A 12 15.33 -15.21 -5.20
N ILE A 13 15.91 -14.02 -4.95
CA ILE A 13 15.36 -13.06 -3.98
C ILE A 13 14.01 -12.54 -4.45
N ILE A 14 13.91 -12.14 -5.73
CA ILE A 14 12.64 -11.69 -6.31
C ILE A 14 11.60 -12.81 -6.22
N ALA A 15 11.92 -14.01 -6.70
CA ALA A 15 11.01 -15.14 -6.69
C ALA A 15 10.54 -15.52 -5.28
N SER A 16 11.45 -15.51 -4.30
CA SER A 16 11.12 -15.94 -2.94
C SER A 16 10.47 -14.87 -2.08
N LYS A 17 10.78 -13.58 -2.26
CA LYS A 17 10.36 -12.51 -1.33
C LYS A 17 9.49 -11.44 -1.97
N LEU A 18 9.68 -11.13 -3.25
CA LEU A 18 9.02 -9.97 -3.87
C LEU A 18 7.92 -10.35 -4.85
N GLN A 19 7.92 -11.57 -5.39
CA GLN A 19 6.99 -11.98 -6.44
C GLN A 19 5.53 -11.78 -6.03
N PHE A 20 5.16 -12.17 -4.81
CA PHE A 20 3.79 -11.96 -4.30
C PHE A 20 3.40 -10.48 -4.30
N ALA A 21 4.27 -9.60 -3.80
CA ALA A 21 3.99 -8.16 -3.80
C ALA A 21 3.95 -7.58 -5.23
N VAL A 22 4.83 -8.05 -6.12
CA VAL A 22 4.86 -7.68 -7.55
C VAL A 22 3.54 -8.08 -8.23
N ASP A 23 3.02 -9.28 -7.96
CA ASP A 23 1.75 -9.74 -8.53
C ASP A 23 0.57 -8.90 -8.04
N VAL A 24 0.54 -8.56 -6.74
CA VAL A 24 -0.48 -7.66 -6.18
C VAL A 24 -0.40 -6.26 -6.80
N LEU A 25 0.80 -5.69 -6.93
CA LEU A 25 1.00 -4.38 -7.57
C LEU A 25 0.57 -4.40 -9.03
N LYS A 26 0.93 -5.45 -9.79
CA LYS A 26 0.55 -5.61 -11.19
C LYS A 26 -0.98 -5.65 -11.37
N ASN A 27 -1.70 -6.20 -10.40
CA ASN A 27 -3.17 -6.26 -10.39
C ASN A 27 -3.85 -4.99 -9.86
N ALA A 28 -3.10 -4.01 -9.34
CA ALA A 28 -3.67 -2.80 -8.74
C ALA A 28 -4.65 -2.04 -9.65
N PRO A 29 -4.38 -1.81 -10.96
CA PRO A 29 -5.35 -1.16 -11.83
C PRO A 29 -6.69 -1.93 -11.90
N SER A 30 -6.62 -3.26 -11.93
CA SER A 30 -7.82 -4.11 -11.96
C SER A 30 -8.58 -4.08 -10.63
N MET A 31 -7.88 -4.19 -9.50
CA MET A 31 -8.51 -4.10 -8.17
C MET A 31 -9.21 -2.74 -7.99
N MET A 32 -8.55 -1.64 -8.39
CA MET A 32 -9.14 -0.31 -8.30
C MET A 32 -10.43 -0.18 -9.12
N VAL A 33 -10.46 -0.74 -10.33
CA VAL A 33 -11.63 -0.59 -11.23
C VAL A 33 -12.76 -1.56 -10.90
N LEU A 34 -12.45 -2.79 -10.50
CA LEU A 34 -13.46 -3.83 -10.28
C LEU A 34 -13.96 -3.88 -8.83
N GLU A 35 -13.13 -3.50 -7.87
CA GLU A 35 -13.42 -3.61 -6.44
C GLU A 35 -13.43 -2.26 -5.72
N THR A 36 -13.04 -1.17 -6.40
CA THR A 36 -12.95 0.19 -5.82
C THR A 36 -12.03 0.31 -4.60
N GLN A 37 -11.06 -0.60 -4.49
CA GLN A 37 -10.13 -0.67 -3.36
C GLN A 37 -8.74 -1.13 -3.79
N LEU A 38 -7.77 -0.87 -2.92
CA LEU A 38 -6.40 -1.37 -3.00
C LEU A 38 -5.96 -1.81 -1.60
N PRO A 39 -4.90 -2.61 -1.44
CA PRO A 39 -4.36 -2.96 -0.12
C PRO A 39 -4.06 -1.73 0.79
N TRP A 40 -3.85 -0.55 0.17
CA TRP A 40 -3.60 0.73 0.83
C TRP A 40 -4.72 1.78 0.66
N CYS A 41 -5.78 1.48 -0.09
CA CYS A 41 -6.91 2.38 -0.32
C CYS A 41 -8.21 1.67 0.04
N HIS A 42 -8.81 2.04 1.17
CA HIS A 42 -10.03 1.41 1.68
C HIS A 42 -11.21 1.61 0.71
N SER A 43 -12.07 0.59 0.56
CA SER A 43 -13.23 0.61 -0.35
C SER A 43 -14.20 1.77 -0.09
N GLN A 44 -14.35 2.18 1.17
CA GLN A 44 -15.24 3.28 1.57
C GLN A 44 -14.60 4.68 1.47
N LEU A 45 -13.29 4.79 1.19
CA LEU A 45 -12.55 6.06 1.27
C LEU A 45 -13.10 7.17 0.37
N TYR A 46 -13.41 6.83 -0.89
CA TYR A 46 -13.85 7.81 -1.91
C TYR A 46 -15.33 7.70 -2.26
N LYS A 47 -16.12 6.96 -1.46
CA LYS A 47 -17.52 6.67 -1.75
C LYS A 47 -18.41 7.92 -1.76
N LYS A 48 -18.17 8.85 -0.83
CA LYS A 48 -18.94 10.10 -0.71
C LYS A 48 -18.44 11.17 -1.70
N TYR A 49 -17.12 11.26 -1.86
CA TYR A 49 -16.47 12.21 -2.75
C TYR A 49 -15.12 11.64 -3.20
N MET A 50 -14.92 11.55 -4.51
CA MET A 50 -13.64 11.16 -5.11
C MET A 50 -12.94 12.41 -5.66
N PRO A 51 -11.79 12.81 -5.13
CA PRO A 51 -11.00 13.93 -5.66
C PRO A 51 -10.65 13.76 -7.13
N ARG A 52 -10.45 14.88 -7.84
CA ARG A 52 -10.22 14.89 -9.30
C ARG A 52 -9.02 14.03 -9.71
N ALA A 53 -7.92 14.10 -8.97
CA ALA A 53 -6.72 13.29 -9.21
C ALA A 53 -7.04 11.79 -9.26
N MET A 54 -7.90 11.33 -8.34
CA MET A 54 -8.30 9.93 -8.26
C MET A 54 -9.33 9.56 -9.34
N GLN A 55 -10.24 10.46 -9.72
CA GLN A 55 -11.17 10.23 -10.84
C GLN A 55 -10.42 9.97 -12.16
N ASP A 56 -9.39 10.79 -12.42
CA ASP A 56 -8.55 10.65 -13.62
C ASP A 56 -7.71 9.37 -13.56
N ALA A 57 -7.15 9.04 -12.39
CA ALA A 57 -6.41 7.79 -12.18
C ALA A 57 -7.30 6.55 -12.37
N TYR A 58 -8.53 6.56 -11.84
CA TYR A 58 -9.51 5.49 -12.01
C TYR A 58 -9.82 5.27 -13.49
N SER A 59 -10.05 6.36 -14.23
CA SER A 59 -10.30 6.31 -15.68
C SER A 59 -9.10 5.74 -16.44
N CYS A 60 -7.88 6.15 -16.07
CA CYS A 60 -6.65 5.61 -16.65
C CYS A 60 -6.48 4.12 -16.36
N CYS A 61 -6.83 3.64 -15.16
CA CYS A 61 -6.79 2.21 -14.83
C CYS A 61 -7.72 1.40 -15.76
N SER A 62 -8.93 1.90 -16.01
CA SER A 62 -9.88 1.26 -16.93
C SER A 62 -9.36 1.21 -18.37
N LEU A 63 -8.81 2.32 -18.87
CA LEU A 63 -8.16 2.36 -20.19
C LEU A 63 -6.98 1.39 -20.25
N TYR A 64 -6.14 1.36 -19.22
CA TYR A 64 -4.97 0.49 -19.12
C TYR A 64 -5.33 -1.00 -19.19
N MET A 65 -6.45 -1.40 -18.59
CA MET A 65 -6.97 -2.77 -18.66
C MET A 65 -7.45 -3.15 -20.07
N SER A 66 -7.88 -2.18 -20.87
CA SER A 66 -8.35 -2.39 -22.26
C SER A 66 -7.22 -2.44 -23.30
N ARG A 67 -5.95 -2.42 -22.86
CA ARG A 67 -4.79 -2.38 -23.75
C ARG A 67 -4.64 -3.66 -24.57
N ASN A 68 -4.21 -3.49 -25.80
CA ASN A 68 -3.76 -4.50 -26.73
C ASN A 68 -2.56 -3.97 -27.53
N GLU A 69 -2.00 -4.79 -28.41
CA GLU A 69 -0.82 -4.42 -29.21
C GLU A 69 -1.03 -3.16 -30.06
N THR A 70 -2.26 -2.90 -30.51
CA THR A 70 -2.60 -1.76 -31.37
C THR A 70 -2.78 -0.46 -30.60
N ASN A 71 -3.54 -0.47 -29.49
CA ASN A 71 -3.92 0.75 -28.78
C ASN A 71 -2.97 1.12 -27.62
N THR A 72 -2.01 0.25 -27.28
CA THR A 72 -1.06 0.49 -26.18
C THR A 72 -0.34 1.84 -26.30
N PRO A 73 0.25 2.23 -27.45
CA PRO A 73 0.93 3.52 -27.56
C PRO A 73 0.02 4.72 -27.26
N VAL A 74 -1.23 4.67 -27.71
CA VAL A 74 -2.23 5.73 -27.47
C VAL A 74 -2.59 5.82 -26.00
N ILE A 75 -2.92 4.68 -25.37
CA ILE A 75 -3.29 4.64 -23.94
C ILE A 75 -2.13 5.11 -23.07
N MET A 76 -0.91 4.69 -23.41
CA MET A 76 0.30 5.10 -22.70
C MET A 76 0.63 6.59 -22.89
N SER A 77 0.25 7.21 -24.02
CA SER A 77 0.35 8.67 -24.22
C SER A 77 -0.72 9.45 -23.45
N LEU A 78 -1.94 8.90 -23.33
CA LEU A 78 -2.99 9.50 -22.49
C LEU A 78 -2.59 9.47 -21.01
N LEU A 79 -1.98 8.38 -20.57
CA LEU A 79 -1.42 8.26 -19.23
C LEU A 79 -0.34 9.31 -18.97
N ASP A 80 0.54 9.58 -19.94
CA ASP A 80 1.53 10.67 -19.87
C ASP A 80 0.86 12.02 -19.68
N ALA A 81 -0.08 12.38 -20.56
CA ALA A 81 -0.76 13.66 -20.47
C ALA A 81 -1.42 13.86 -19.09
N ARG A 82 -2.08 12.83 -18.55
CA ARG A 82 -2.70 12.90 -17.22
C ARG A 82 -1.71 12.94 -16.07
N THR A 83 -0.55 12.33 -16.25
CA THR A 83 0.55 12.41 -15.30
C THR A 83 1.10 13.85 -15.27
N ASP A 84 1.39 14.42 -16.44
CA ASP A 84 1.94 15.77 -16.59
C ASP A 84 0.97 16.84 -16.09
N ASP A 85 -0.33 16.70 -16.39
CA ASP A 85 -1.40 17.53 -15.84
C ASP A 85 -1.34 17.53 -14.31
N LEU A 86 -1.29 16.34 -13.68
CA LEU A 86 -1.24 16.20 -12.22
C LEU A 86 0.04 16.81 -11.64
N LEU A 87 1.20 16.58 -12.25
CA LEU A 87 2.47 17.16 -11.81
C LEU A 87 2.49 18.68 -11.92
N SER A 88 1.77 19.25 -12.90
CA SER A 88 1.66 20.70 -13.10
C SER A 88 0.71 21.37 -12.10
N THR A 89 -0.16 20.61 -11.43
CA THR A 89 -1.01 21.17 -10.38
C THR A 89 -0.22 21.39 -9.08
N PRO A 90 -0.48 22.50 -8.36
CA PRO A 90 0.14 22.74 -7.07
C PRO A 90 -0.24 21.65 -6.07
N GLN A 91 0.62 21.46 -5.08
CA GLN A 91 0.38 20.45 -4.06
C GLN A 91 -0.85 20.83 -3.22
N PRO A 92 -1.81 19.91 -3.03
CA PRO A 92 -2.96 20.18 -2.18
C PRO A 92 -2.57 20.36 -0.71
N THR A 93 -3.43 21.02 0.05
CA THR A 93 -3.22 21.24 1.49
C THR A 93 -4.09 20.36 2.38
N THR A 94 -5.19 19.82 1.86
CA THR A 94 -6.10 18.96 2.63
C THR A 94 -5.63 17.51 2.57
N LEU A 95 -5.80 16.78 3.68
CA LEU A 95 -5.34 15.39 3.82
C LEU A 95 -5.92 14.47 2.73
N ILE A 96 -7.21 14.61 2.42
CA ILE A 96 -7.88 13.75 1.44
C ILE A 96 -7.40 14.01 0.00
N GLU A 97 -7.11 15.27 -0.36
CA GLU A 97 -6.59 15.64 -1.68
C GLU A 97 -5.12 15.22 -1.82
N LEU A 98 -4.31 15.38 -0.77
CA LEU A 98 -2.93 14.84 -0.73
C LEU A 98 -2.92 13.31 -0.89
N LEU A 99 -3.81 12.62 -0.18
CA LEU A 99 -3.92 11.17 -0.25
C LEU A 99 -4.35 10.71 -1.65
N ALA A 100 -5.33 11.39 -2.25
CA ALA A 100 -5.75 11.12 -3.63
C ALA A 100 -4.65 11.38 -4.67
N ARG A 101 -3.87 12.45 -4.48
CA ARG A 101 -2.68 12.72 -5.31
C ARG A 101 -1.66 11.59 -5.20
N ALA A 102 -1.36 11.13 -3.98
CA ALA A 102 -0.43 10.01 -3.76
C ALA A 102 -0.94 8.71 -4.40
N HIS A 103 -2.21 8.36 -4.23
CA HIS A 103 -2.83 7.20 -4.88
C HIS A 103 -2.76 7.27 -6.41
N ALA A 104 -3.06 8.42 -7.00
CA ALA A 104 -2.97 8.63 -8.44
C ALA A 104 -1.54 8.44 -8.97
N LEU A 105 -0.56 9.08 -8.32
CA LEU A 105 0.86 8.95 -8.68
C LEU A 105 1.36 7.50 -8.58
N LEU A 106 0.98 6.79 -7.51
CA LEU A 106 1.29 5.36 -7.34
C LEU A 106 0.72 4.52 -8.49
N LEU A 107 -0.56 4.69 -8.81
CA LEU A 107 -1.21 3.95 -9.90
C LEU A 107 -0.56 4.24 -11.26
N TYR A 108 -0.24 5.50 -11.55
CA TYR A 108 0.48 5.87 -12.76
C TYR A 108 1.85 5.20 -12.84
N GLN A 109 2.60 5.19 -11.74
CA GLN A 109 3.92 4.57 -11.70
C GLN A 109 3.86 3.05 -11.80
N ILE A 110 2.88 2.41 -11.17
CA ILE A 110 2.61 0.96 -11.28
C ILE A 110 2.27 0.59 -12.73
N MET A 111 1.33 1.30 -13.35
CA MET A 111 0.94 1.05 -14.75
C MET A 111 2.12 1.18 -15.70
N ARG A 112 2.97 2.21 -15.54
CA ARG A 112 4.19 2.40 -16.34
C ARG A 112 5.19 1.25 -16.15
N LEU A 113 5.48 0.90 -14.90
CA LEU A 113 6.43 -0.16 -14.58
C LEU A 113 6.07 -1.48 -15.28
N PHE A 114 4.79 -1.84 -15.28
CA PHE A 114 4.32 -3.10 -15.87
C PHE A 114 3.84 -2.98 -17.32
N ALA A 115 3.88 -1.78 -17.92
CA ALA A 115 3.55 -1.60 -19.34
C ALA A 115 4.62 -2.17 -20.28
N GLY A 116 5.80 -2.56 -19.77
CA GLY A 116 6.95 -2.98 -20.57
C GLY A 116 7.60 -1.81 -21.33
N ASP A 117 7.21 -0.58 -21.01
CA ASP A 117 7.67 0.60 -21.70
C ASP A 117 8.93 1.16 -21.03
N VAL A 118 10.03 1.11 -21.78
CA VAL A 118 11.35 1.61 -21.40
C VAL A 118 11.42 3.14 -21.60
N ARG A 119 10.37 3.89 -21.25
CA ARG A 119 10.47 5.35 -21.17
C ARG A 119 11.48 5.73 -20.09
N SER A 120 12.17 6.85 -20.31
CA SER A 120 13.43 7.17 -19.64
C SER A 120 13.33 7.05 -18.11
N HIS A 121 14.38 6.50 -17.50
CA HIS A 121 14.54 6.50 -16.03
C HIS A 121 14.34 7.90 -15.42
N ALA A 122 14.60 8.98 -16.18
CA ALA A 122 14.40 10.35 -15.73
C ALA A 122 12.94 10.67 -15.40
N THR A 123 11.98 10.24 -16.23
CA THR A 123 10.53 10.47 -15.97
C THR A 123 10.07 9.70 -14.73
N ALA A 124 10.50 8.44 -14.58
CA ALA A 124 10.20 7.66 -13.39
C ALA A 124 10.81 8.28 -12.12
N ASN A 125 12.05 8.76 -12.20
CA ASN A 125 12.71 9.40 -11.06
C ASN A 125 12.03 10.72 -10.65
N ALA A 126 11.60 11.53 -11.61
CA ALA A 126 10.83 12.76 -11.32
C ALA A 126 9.51 12.43 -10.60
N LEU A 127 8.79 11.41 -11.07
CA LEU A 127 7.56 10.95 -10.44
C LEU A 127 7.78 10.44 -9.02
N PHE A 128 8.83 9.64 -8.79
CA PHE A 128 9.17 9.20 -7.45
C PHE A 128 9.52 10.37 -6.52
N GLY A 129 10.25 11.37 -7.00
CA GLY A 129 10.54 12.58 -6.21
C GLY A 129 9.27 13.34 -5.79
N THR A 130 8.32 13.52 -6.71
CA THR A 130 7.02 14.14 -6.38
C THR A 130 6.18 13.28 -5.44
N LEU A 131 6.18 11.97 -5.65
CA LEU A 131 5.45 11.02 -4.81
C LEU A 131 6.02 11.03 -3.37
N GLU A 132 7.34 10.97 -3.21
CA GLU A 132 8.03 11.08 -1.91
C GLU A 132 7.66 12.39 -1.19
N SER A 133 7.74 13.54 -1.89
CA SER A 133 7.32 14.83 -1.32
C SER A 133 5.85 14.82 -0.88
N THR A 134 4.98 14.20 -1.67
CA THR A 134 3.53 14.12 -1.35
C THR A 134 3.28 13.31 -0.09
N VAL A 135 3.96 12.17 0.08
CA VAL A 135 3.77 11.30 1.25
C VAL A 135 4.46 11.84 2.51
N ILE A 136 5.52 12.65 2.37
CA ILE A 136 6.12 13.39 3.49
C ILE A 136 5.12 14.41 4.05
N ASP A 137 4.42 15.14 3.19
CA ASP A 137 3.41 16.11 3.64
C ASP A 137 2.17 15.43 4.24
N LEU A 138 1.84 14.20 3.79
CA LEU A 138 0.86 13.37 4.49
C LEU A 138 1.33 13.06 5.91
N TYR A 139 2.58 12.61 6.08
CA TYR A 139 3.12 12.15 7.37
C TYR A 139 2.89 13.14 8.52
N GLY A 140 3.09 14.44 8.27
CA GLY A 140 2.92 15.49 9.28
C GLY A 140 1.48 15.68 9.80
N ASN A 141 0.48 15.14 9.10
CA ASN A 141 -0.95 15.27 9.42
C ASN A 141 -1.57 13.97 9.97
N LEU A 142 -0.74 12.95 10.23
CA LEU A 142 -1.21 11.64 10.66
C LEU A 142 -0.98 11.39 12.14
N TYR A 143 -1.91 10.63 12.71
CA TYR A 143 -1.72 9.97 13.98
C TYR A 143 -1.09 8.59 13.75
N PHE A 144 -0.10 8.22 14.57
CA PHE A 144 0.58 6.94 14.51
C PHE A 144 0.35 6.17 15.82
N PRO A 145 -0.39 5.04 15.79
CA PRO A 145 -0.69 4.27 17.00
C PRO A 145 0.56 3.65 17.62
N SER A 146 0.58 3.50 18.94
CA SER A 146 1.65 2.80 19.65
C SER A 146 1.27 1.34 19.94
N PRO A 147 2.18 0.36 19.79
CA PRO A 147 1.90 -1.03 20.20
C PRO A 147 1.55 -1.22 21.67
N SER A 148 1.90 -0.25 22.52
CA SER A 148 1.60 -0.26 23.96
C SER A 148 0.33 0.52 24.32
N GLU A 149 -0.36 1.08 23.33
CA GLU A 149 -1.55 1.88 23.53
C GLU A 149 -2.74 1.02 23.93
N SER A 150 -3.47 1.45 24.95
CA SER A 150 -4.70 0.78 25.35
C SER A 150 -5.78 1.02 24.30
N LYS A 151 -6.51 -0.04 23.98
CA LYS A 151 -7.70 0.00 23.14
C LYS A 151 -8.71 1.05 23.62
N GLU A 152 -8.99 2.02 22.77
CA GLU A 152 -9.98 3.07 23.06
C GLU A 152 -11.40 2.46 23.10
N LEU A 153 -12.17 2.84 24.11
CA LEU A 153 -13.57 2.42 24.23
C LEU A 153 -14.43 3.32 23.33
N LEU A 154 -15.11 2.71 22.36
CA LEU A 154 -16.03 3.45 21.50
C LEU A 154 -17.27 3.92 22.29
N PRO A 155 -17.84 5.08 21.92
CA PRO A 155 -19.07 5.58 22.53
C PRO A 155 -20.27 4.68 22.20
N LEU A 156 -21.37 4.85 22.95
CA LEU A 156 -22.58 4.03 22.78
C LEU A 156 -23.48 4.46 21.62
N SER A 157 -23.39 5.71 21.17
CA SER A 157 -24.19 6.25 20.07
C SER A 157 -23.50 6.04 18.72
N MET A 158 -24.28 5.92 17.65
CA MET A 158 -23.75 5.66 16.32
C MET A 158 -23.08 6.88 15.68
N ASP A 159 -23.56 8.11 15.91
CA ASP A 159 -23.02 9.29 15.21
C ASP A 159 -21.51 9.50 15.45
N PRO A 160 -21.00 9.45 16.70
CA PRO A 160 -19.57 9.57 16.93
C PRO A 160 -18.76 8.37 16.42
N ILE A 161 -19.35 7.17 16.38
CA ILE A 161 -18.70 5.98 15.79
C ILE A 161 -18.52 6.17 14.28
N ILE A 162 -19.54 6.70 13.60
CA ILE A 162 -19.48 7.00 12.16
C ILE A 162 -18.35 8.01 11.90
N GLU A 163 -18.30 9.11 12.64
CA GLU A 163 -17.24 10.11 12.51
C GLU A 163 -15.85 9.53 12.76
N PHE A 164 -15.70 8.73 13.81
CA PHE A 164 -14.43 8.06 14.14
C PHE A 164 -14.00 7.09 13.05
N TRP A 165 -14.93 6.28 12.51
CA TRP A 165 -14.64 5.33 11.44
C TRP A 165 -14.27 6.02 10.13
N GLU A 166 -14.99 7.07 9.73
CA GLU A 166 -14.66 7.87 8.55
C GLU A 166 -13.25 8.49 8.68
N TRP A 167 -12.93 9.04 9.86
CA TRP A 167 -11.58 9.53 10.16
C TRP A 167 -10.54 8.41 10.10
N TRP A 168 -10.82 7.26 10.72
CA TRP A 168 -9.90 6.12 10.79
C TRP A 168 -9.58 5.59 9.40
N ILE A 169 -10.57 5.49 8.50
CA ILE A 169 -10.37 5.06 7.11
C ILE A 169 -9.36 5.95 6.38
N VAL A 170 -9.50 7.28 6.51
CA VAL A 170 -8.59 8.23 5.85
C VAL A 170 -7.18 8.09 6.41
N GLN A 171 -7.07 8.01 7.73
CA GLN A 171 -5.79 7.90 8.43
C GLN A 171 -5.07 6.59 8.11
N GLU A 172 -5.79 5.46 8.16
CA GLU A 172 -5.21 4.15 7.91
C GLU A 172 -4.83 3.97 6.44
N SER A 173 -5.66 4.46 5.50
CA SER A 173 -5.30 4.49 4.08
C SER A 173 -4.03 5.33 3.86
N ALA A 174 -3.90 6.48 4.53
CA ALA A 174 -2.70 7.31 4.41
C ALA A 174 -1.44 6.62 4.98
N ARG A 175 -1.52 5.99 6.17
CA ARG A 175 -0.41 5.21 6.74
C ARG A 175 0.03 4.08 5.80
N ARG A 176 -0.94 3.31 5.28
CA ARG A 176 -0.65 2.22 4.33
C ARG A 176 -0.04 2.74 3.02
N THR A 177 -0.50 3.89 2.53
CA THR A 177 0.01 4.54 1.32
C THR A 177 1.43 5.08 1.47
N ILE A 178 1.77 5.66 2.61
CA ILE A 178 3.14 6.05 2.94
C ILE A 178 4.03 4.81 2.89
N LEU A 179 3.67 3.78 3.66
CA LEU A 179 4.47 2.55 3.74
C LEU A 179 4.63 1.86 2.38
N LEU A 180 3.54 1.78 1.61
CA LEU A 180 3.57 1.24 0.25
C LEU A 180 4.49 2.05 -0.66
N THR A 181 4.46 3.39 -0.58
CA THR A 181 5.27 4.24 -1.45
C THR A 181 6.75 3.90 -1.34
N PHE A 182 7.28 3.87 -0.11
CA PHE A 182 8.67 3.50 0.10
C PHE A 182 8.94 2.03 -0.24
N PHE A 183 8.00 1.13 0.06
CA PHE A 183 8.11 -0.27 -0.31
C PHE A 183 8.20 -0.47 -1.84
N PHE A 184 7.34 0.21 -2.58
CA PHE A 184 7.28 0.17 -4.03
C PHE A 184 8.54 0.77 -4.67
N ILE A 185 9.10 1.85 -4.11
CA ILE A 185 10.39 2.39 -4.54
C ILE A 185 11.51 1.35 -4.41
N GLN A 186 11.53 0.57 -3.32
CA GLN A 186 12.52 -0.51 -3.17
C GLN A 186 12.30 -1.63 -4.19
N ILE A 187 11.05 -2.05 -4.42
CA ILE A 187 10.72 -3.04 -5.47
C ILE A 187 11.19 -2.54 -6.83
N TYR A 188 10.90 -1.28 -7.17
CA TYR A 188 11.30 -0.66 -8.42
C TYR A 188 12.82 -0.69 -8.60
N LYS A 189 13.59 -0.27 -7.59
CA LYS A 189 15.06 -0.32 -7.60
C LYS A 189 15.61 -1.74 -7.83
N VAL A 190 15.02 -2.72 -7.15
CA VAL A 190 15.38 -4.14 -7.31
C VAL A 190 15.10 -4.64 -8.73
N LEU A 191 13.91 -4.36 -9.27
CA LEU A 191 13.53 -4.78 -10.62
C LEU A 191 14.39 -4.12 -11.71
N GLN A 192 14.91 -2.93 -11.47
CA GLN A 192 15.85 -2.24 -12.35
C GLN A 192 17.30 -2.72 -12.21
N GLY A 193 17.56 -3.76 -11.42
CA GLY A 193 18.91 -4.30 -11.21
C GLY A 193 19.83 -3.41 -10.35
N ASN A 194 19.27 -2.40 -9.68
CA ASN A 194 20.00 -1.46 -8.82
C ASN A 194 19.51 -1.56 -7.36
N PRO A 195 19.62 -2.73 -6.70
CA PRO A 195 19.17 -2.88 -5.32
C PRO A 195 19.93 -1.94 -4.39
N SER A 196 19.23 -1.38 -3.40
CA SER A 196 19.85 -0.56 -2.35
C SER A 196 20.96 -1.35 -1.64
N VAL A 197 22.16 -0.77 -1.55
CA VAL A 197 23.34 -1.39 -0.93
C VAL A 197 23.13 -1.61 0.58
N HIS A 198 22.28 -0.79 1.19
CA HIS A 198 21.89 -0.90 2.59
C HIS A 198 20.37 -0.90 2.71
N CYS A 199 19.83 -1.97 3.32
CA CYS A 199 18.42 -2.04 3.70
C CYS A 199 18.39 -2.19 5.23
N ASP A 200 17.89 -1.17 5.91
CA ASP A 200 17.73 -1.13 7.36
C ASP A 200 16.53 -1.96 7.85
N GLY A 201 15.76 -2.53 6.92
CA GLY A 201 14.53 -3.26 7.20
C GLY A 201 13.33 -2.36 7.51
N LYS A 202 13.51 -1.03 7.51
CA LYS A 202 12.51 -0.02 7.90
C LYS A 202 12.07 0.88 6.74
N LEU A 203 12.53 0.58 5.53
CA LEU A 203 12.26 1.35 4.31
C LEU A 203 12.72 2.82 4.40
N GLY A 204 13.63 3.15 5.33
CA GLY A 204 14.08 4.51 5.59
C GLY A 204 13.04 5.40 6.29
N ILE A 205 11.93 4.84 6.78
CA ILE A 205 10.91 5.57 7.55
C ILE A 205 11.12 5.24 9.02
N THR A 206 11.17 6.27 9.88
CA THR A 206 11.30 6.08 11.32
C THR A 206 9.99 6.38 12.02
N SER A 207 9.63 5.58 13.03
CA SER A 207 8.42 5.76 13.85
C SER A 207 7.10 5.65 13.07
N HIS A 208 7.08 4.88 11.98
CA HIS A 208 5.85 4.58 11.27
C HIS A 208 5.16 3.37 11.88
N SER A 209 3.85 3.44 12.05
CA SER A 209 3.02 2.31 12.49
C SER A 209 1.71 2.25 11.72
N TRP A 210 1.04 1.09 11.73
CA TRP A 210 -0.28 0.87 11.11
C TRP A 210 -1.00 -0.31 11.79
N TYR A 211 -2.30 -0.45 11.55
CA TYR A 211 -3.12 -1.52 12.12
C TYR A 211 -3.13 -2.75 11.21
N LEU A 212 -2.55 -3.85 11.69
CA LEU A 212 -2.66 -5.18 11.09
C LEU A 212 -3.95 -5.84 11.58
N SER A 213 -5.08 -5.50 10.93
CA SER A 213 -6.36 -6.17 11.17
C SER A 213 -7.20 -6.17 9.91
N ALA A 214 -7.45 -7.36 9.37
CA ALA A 214 -8.33 -7.54 8.22
C ALA A 214 -9.79 -7.20 8.55
N GLN A 215 -10.24 -7.42 9.78
CA GLN A 215 -11.62 -7.15 10.17
C GLN A 215 -11.89 -5.66 10.30
N LEU A 216 -10.94 -4.89 10.85
CA LEU A 216 -11.03 -3.43 10.85
C LEU A 216 -10.94 -2.86 9.43
N TRP A 217 -9.99 -3.34 8.62
CA TRP A 217 -9.77 -2.85 7.26
C TRP A 217 -10.88 -3.23 6.27
N ASN A 218 -11.58 -4.34 6.47
CA ASN A 218 -12.63 -4.78 5.55
C ASN A 218 -14.05 -4.41 6.01
N ALA A 219 -14.19 -3.68 7.13
CA ALA A 219 -15.49 -3.24 7.62
C ALA A 219 -16.25 -2.44 6.54
N GLN A 220 -17.52 -2.78 6.32
CA GLN A 220 -18.35 -2.14 5.28
C GLN A 220 -19.29 -1.07 5.85
N SER A 221 -19.39 -0.99 7.18
CA SER A 221 -20.17 -0.01 7.89
C SER A 221 -19.50 0.37 9.20
N ALA A 222 -19.87 1.53 9.76
CA ALA A 222 -19.42 1.98 11.07
C ALA A 222 -19.82 0.99 12.18
N PHE A 223 -20.93 0.28 11.99
CA PHE A 223 -21.39 -0.76 12.91
C PHE A 223 -20.47 -1.99 12.87
N ASP A 224 -20.16 -2.51 11.67
CA ASP A 224 -19.23 -3.64 11.52
C ASP A 224 -17.85 -3.29 12.07
N PHE A 225 -17.41 -2.04 11.82
CA PHE A 225 -16.18 -1.51 12.40
C PHE A 225 -16.25 -1.48 13.94
N ALA A 226 -17.35 -1.02 14.54
CA ALA A 226 -17.48 -0.98 16.00
C ALA A 226 -17.48 -2.39 16.63
N VAL A 227 -18.12 -3.37 15.99
CA VAL A 227 -18.10 -4.77 16.43
C VAL A 227 -16.68 -5.32 16.35
N ALA A 228 -16.01 -5.18 15.20
CA ALA A 228 -14.62 -5.61 15.03
C ALA A 228 -13.69 -4.88 16.00
N TRP A 229 -13.91 -3.58 16.19
CA TRP A 229 -13.17 -2.76 17.14
C TRP A 229 -13.33 -3.32 18.53
N ALA A 230 -14.54 -3.65 19.01
CA ALA A 230 -14.76 -4.19 20.35
C ALA A 230 -14.22 -5.62 20.55
N GLU A 231 -14.39 -6.50 19.56
CA GLU A 231 -14.16 -7.95 19.72
C GLU A 231 -12.76 -8.43 19.31
N LYS A 232 -12.06 -7.71 18.43
CA LYS A 232 -10.76 -8.13 17.90
C LYS A 232 -9.59 -7.47 18.62
N ASP A 233 -8.44 -8.14 18.57
CA ASP A 233 -7.17 -7.60 19.01
C ASP A 233 -6.64 -6.60 17.97
N HIS A 234 -6.06 -5.50 18.45
CA HIS A 234 -5.56 -4.42 17.60
C HIS A 234 -4.05 -4.54 17.45
N PHE A 235 -3.60 -5.41 16.54
CA PHE A 235 -2.17 -5.55 16.27
C PHE A 235 -1.64 -4.31 15.57
N VAL A 236 -0.73 -3.60 16.25
CA VAL A 236 -0.02 -2.45 15.67
C VAL A 236 1.38 -2.88 15.27
N VAL A 237 1.69 -2.80 13.98
CA VAL A 237 3.03 -3.05 13.44
C VAL A 237 3.78 -1.74 13.36
N ARG A 238 4.87 -1.59 14.11
CA ARG A 238 5.73 -0.40 14.11
C ARG A 238 7.09 -0.71 13.49
N ASP A 239 7.58 0.18 12.63
CA ASP A 239 8.88 0.05 11.95
C ASP A 239 9.07 -1.32 11.25
N LEU A 240 7.99 -1.88 10.69
CA LEU A 240 7.96 -3.22 10.08
C LEU A 240 8.36 -4.37 11.03
N ASP A 241 8.26 -4.17 12.34
CA ASP A 241 8.43 -5.22 13.33
C ASP A 241 7.15 -6.06 13.46
N PHE A 242 7.17 -7.26 12.88
CA PHE A 242 6.08 -8.22 12.94
C PHE A 242 6.15 -9.17 14.14
N THR A 243 7.12 -9.03 15.06
CA THR A 243 7.38 -10.02 16.13
C THR A 243 6.11 -10.37 16.92
N ALA A 244 5.43 -9.35 17.48
CA ALA A 244 4.21 -9.57 18.26
C ALA A 244 3.07 -10.17 17.44
N ALA A 245 2.93 -9.77 16.17
CA ALA A 245 1.91 -10.29 15.27
C ALA A 245 2.18 -11.76 14.89
N LEU A 246 3.43 -12.13 14.61
CA LEU A 246 3.80 -13.50 14.28
C LEU A 246 3.56 -14.47 15.44
N GLU A 247 3.73 -14.00 16.67
CA GLU A 247 3.47 -14.79 17.87
C GLU A 247 1.96 -14.95 18.12
N ASN A 248 1.23 -13.83 18.12
CA ASN A 248 -0.11 -13.77 18.72
C ASN A 248 -1.26 -13.70 17.71
N ALA A 249 -1.05 -13.14 16.51
CA ALA A 249 -2.12 -12.99 15.52
C ALA A 249 -2.58 -14.33 14.94
N GLN A 250 -3.81 -14.32 14.45
CA GLN A 250 -4.40 -15.40 13.66
C GLN A 250 -4.30 -15.07 12.16
N PRO A 251 -4.34 -16.08 11.29
CA PRO A 251 -4.30 -15.90 9.84
C PRO A 251 -5.39 -14.95 9.29
N ASP A 252 -6.57 -14.97 9.91
CA ASP A 252 -7.71 -14.14 9.53
C ASP A 252 -7.52 -12.66 9.92
N ASP A 253 -6.57 -12.34 10.80
CA ASP A 253 -6.23 -10.96 11.15
C ASP A 253 -5.34 -10.31 10.07
N VAL A 254 -4.70 -11.11 9.22
CA VAL A 254 -3.72 -10.64 8.23
C VAL A 254 -4.39 -10.42 6.87
N ASP A 255 -4.64 -9.15 6.55
CA ASP A 255 -5.14 -8.74 5.24
C ASP A 255 -4.09 -8.83 4.13
N LEU A 256 -4.50 -8.50 2.90
CA LEU A 256 -3.64 -8.56 1.72
C LEU A 256 -2.38 -7.68 1.86
N PHE A 257 -2.49 -6.51 2.49
CA PHE A 257 -1.35 -5.61 2.69
C PHE A 257 -0.35 -6.20 3.69
N GLY A 258 -0.84 -6.77 4.79
CA GLY A 258 -0.03 -7.51 5.76
C GLY A 258 0.68 -8.69 5.10
N ARG A 259 -0.02 -9.48 4.26
CA ARG A 259 0.57 -10.60 3.52
C ARG A 259 1.71 -10.16 2.59
N MET A 260 1.56 -9.04 1.88
CA MET A 260 2.62 -8.50 1.02
C MET A 260 3.92 -8.24 1.81
N LEU A 261 3.81 -7.59 2.97
CA LEU A 261 4.95 -7.26 3.81
C LEU A 261 5.53 -8.49 4.52
N MET A 262 4.69 -9.40 5.00
CA MET A 262 5.12 -10.66 5.62
C MET A 262 5.87 -11.56 4.65
N VAL A 263 5.39 -11.73 3.40
CA VAL A 263 6.10 -12.50 2.37
C VAL A 263 7.45 -11.87 2.04
N THR A 264 7.53 -10.54 2.01
CA THR A 264 8.80 -9.83 1.80
C THR A 264 9.80 -10.12 2.94
N LEU A 265 9.32 -10.07 4.18
CA LEU A 265 10.12 -10.28 5.38
C LEU A 265 10.58 -11.75 5.51
N LEU A 266 9.64 -12.69 5.49
CA LEU A 266 9.88 -14.11 5.78
C LEU A 266 10.31 -14.92 4.55
N GLY A 267 9.98 -14.45 3.35
CA GLY A 267 9.93 -15.27 2.14
C GLY A 267 8.61 -16.06 2.05
N ILE A 268 8.24 -16.44 0.83
CA ILE A 268 6.99 -17.11 0.50
C ILE A 268 6.79 -18.41 1.29
N ASP A 269 7.84 -19.22 1.44
CA ASP A 269 7.77 -20.49 2.17
C ASP A 269 7.65 -20.25 3.68
N GLY A 270 8.33 -19.23 4.21
CA GLY A 270 8.24 -18.86 5.62
C GLY A 270 6.86 -18.33 5.98
N ALA A 271 6.29 -17.48 5.11
CA ALA A 271 4.91 -17.02 5.27
C ALA A 271 3.91 -18.18 5.18
N LYS A 272 4.01 -19.05 4.15
CA LYS A 272 3.16 -20.25 4.03
C LYS A 272 3.26 -21.16 5.25
N ALA A 273 4.46 -21.39 5.78
CA ALA A 273 4.66 -22.18 6.98
C ALA A 273 4.01 -21.55 8.22
N TRP A 274 4.04 -20.22 8.35
CA TRP A 274 3.35 -19.51 9.41
C TRP A 274 1.82 -19.64 9.29
N PHE A 275 1.25 -19.42 8.09
CA PHE A 275 -0.19 -19.61 7.86
C PHE A 275 -0.61 -21.05 8.17
N TYR A 276 0.17 -22.03 7.72
CA TYR A 276 -0.10 -23.46 7.96
C TYR A 276 -0.02 -23.83 9.44
N SER A 277 0.98 -23.34 10.19
CA SER A 277 1.11 -23.64 11.62
C SER A 277 -0.04 -23.08 12.46
N LYS A 278 -0.72 -22.06 11.94
CA LYS A 278 -1.92 -21.45 12.51
C LYS A 278 -3.23 -21.97 11.89
N GLY A 279 -3.18 -23.03 11.09
CA GLY A 279 -4.36 -23.73 10.56
C GLY A 279 -5.00 -23.11 9.31
N ALA A 280 -4.29 -22.24 8.58
CA ALA A 280 -4.79 -21.60 7.37
C ALA A 280 -3.90 -21.87 6.14
N ILE A 281 -4.46 -21.58 4.96
CA ILE A 281 -3.73 -21.60 3.69
C ILE A 281 -3.57 -20.15 3.24
N MET A 282 -2.36 -19.80 2.80
CA MET A 282 -2.04 -18.45 2.32
C MET A 282 -2.50 -18.23 0.89
#